data_AF-A0A2I1G479-F1
#
_entry.id   AF-A0A2I1G479-F1
#
_cell.length_a   1.000
_cell.length_b   1.000
_cell.length_c   1.000
_cell.angle_alpha   90.00
_cell.angle_beta   90.00
_cell.angle_gamma   90.00
#
_symmetry.space_group_name_H-M   'P 1'
#
loop_
_entity.id
_entity.type
_entity.pdbx_description
1 polymer ?
#
loop_
_entity_poly.entity_id
_entity_poly.type
_entity_poly.pdbx_seq_one_letter_code
_entity_poly.pdbx_strand_id
1 'polypeptide(L)'
;MPELSRRAGKIIDKETVIFDCEGMGFHQLHLPSLTLYRAIAELDQKYYPERLGKLFVVNAPFIFVKIWALAKKWLDPGMLKKSSYL
;
A
#
# COMPACT_ATOMS: atom_id res chain seq x y z
N MET A 1 -3.81 -9.75 -14.85
CA MET A 1 -3.62 -11.06 -14.19
C MET A 1 -4.36 -12.14 -14.98
N PRO A 2 -3.71 -12.77 -15.98
CA PRO A 2 -4.43 -13.54 -17.03
C PRO A 2 -5.27 -14.70 -16.49
N GLU A 3 -4.75 -15.46 -15.53
CA GLU A 3 -5.46 -16.60 -14.95
C GLU A 3 -6.71 -16.18 -14.17
N LEU A 4 -6.59 -15.13 -13.34
CA LEU A 4 -7.72 -14.58 -12.58
C LEU A 4 -8.78 -14.00 -13.52
N SER A 5 -8.37 -13.31 -14.58
CA SER A 5 -9.30 -12.79 -15.60
C SER A 5 -10.10 -13.92 -16.25
N ARG A 6 -9.43 -15.01 -16.62
CA ARG A 6 -10.06 -16.19 -17.23
C ARG A 6 -11.08 -16.83 -16.29
N ARG A 7 -10.75 -16.95 -15.00
CA ARG A 7 -11.66 -17.53 -13.98
C ARG A 7 -12.86 -16.63 -13.68
N ALA A 8 -12.66 -15.31 -13.68
CA ALA A 8 -13.70 -14.34 -13.34
C ALA A 8 -14.60 -13.94 -14.53
N GLY A 9 -14.26 -14.34 -15.75
CA GLY A 9 -14.98 -13.95 -16.97
C GLY A 9 -14.90 -12.45 -17.29
N LYS A 10 -13.95 -11.72 -16.69
CA LYS A 10 -13.75 -10.27 -16.86
C LYS A 10 -12.28 -9.92 -16.68
N ILE A 11 -11.84 -8.79 -17.21
CA ILE A 11 -10.45 -8.33 -17.06
C ILE A 11 -10.20 -7.98 -15.59
N ILE A 12 -9.20 -8.64 -14.99
CA ILE A 12 -8.61 -8.32 -13.69
C ILE A 12 -7.19 -7.81 -13.94
N ASP A 13 -7.02 -6.51 -13.81
CA ASP A 13 -5.75 -5.78 -14.02
C ASP A 13 -5.24 -5.11 -12.73
N LYS A 14 -6.13 -4.90 -11.76
CA LYS A 14 -5.84 -4.23 -10.49
C LYS A 14 -5.96 -5.15 -9.28
N GLU A 15 -5.15 -4.87 -8.27
CA GLU A 15 -5.15 -5.57 -6.99
C GLU A 15 -5.78 -4.73 -5.87
N THR A 16 -6.30 -5.42 -4.86
CA THR A 16 -6.77 -4.80 -3.62
C THR A 16 -5.89 -5.31 -2.49
N VAL A 17 -5.26 -4.39 -1.76
CA VAL A 17 -4.35 -4.69 -0.66
C VAL A 17 -5.04 -4.35 0.65
N ILE A 18 -5.00 -5.29 1.59
CA ILE A 18 -5.39 -5.07 2.99
C ILE A 18 -4.10 -5.07 3.80
N PHE A 19 -3.83 -3.94 4.45
CA PHE A 19 -2.65 -3.72 5.26
C PHE A 19 -3.08 -3.65 6.73
N ASP A 20 -2.98 -4.78 7.41
CA ASP A 20 -3.31 -4.92 8.82
C ASP A 20 -2.18 -4.38 9.70
N CYS A 21 -2.50 -3.42 10.54
CA CYS A 21 -1.58 -2.75 11.44
C CYS A 21 -1.72 -3.21 12.89
N GLU A 22 -2.50 -4.26 13.17
CA GLU A 22 -2.60 -4.81 14.52
C GLU A 22 -1.21 -5.18 15.05
N GLY A 23 -0.90 -4.75 16.27
CA GLY A 23 0.42 -4.94 16.89
C GLY A 23 1.53 -4.03 16.36
N MET A 24 1.24 -3.12 15.42
CA MET A 24 2.24 -2.17 14.95
C MET A 24 2.69 -1.21 16.07
N GLY A 25 3.99 -0.97 16.19
CA GLY A 25 4.54 -0.13 17.25
C GLY A 25 5.83 0.59 16.87
N PHE A 26 6.37 1.36 17.81
CA PHE A 26 7.57 2.16 17.61
C PHE A 26 8.83 1.37 17.23
N HIS A 27 8.85 0.06 17.50
CA HIS A 27 9.96 -0.81 17.12
C HIS A 27 10.10 -0.96 15.58
N GLN A 28 9.01 -0.84 14.83
CA GLN A 28 9.00 -0.88 13.35
C GLN A 28 9.26 0.49 12.72
N LEU A 29 9.41 1.53 13.54
CA LEU A 29 9.55 2.92 13.11
C LEU A 29 10.99 3.37 12.89
N HIS A 30 11.94 2.46 13.02
CA HIS A 30 13.34 2.78 12.77
C HIS A 30 13.63 2.97 11.28
N LEU A 31 14.67 3.74 10.97
CA LEU A 31 15.05 4.10 9.60
C LEU A 31 15.17 2.90 8.64
N PRO A 32 15.75 1.74 9.01
CA PRO A 32 15.84 0.60 8.10
C PRO A 32 14.48 0.11 7.59
N SER A 33 13.48 -0.04 8.48
CA SER A 33 12.11 -0.42 8.09
C SER A 33 11.48 0.61 7.16
N LEU A 34 11.62 1.90 7.47
CA LEU A 34 11.06 2.97 6.64
C LEU A 34 11.69 2.97 5.24
N THR A 35 13.00 2.76 5.15
CA THR A 35 13.71 2.63 3.87
C THR A 35 13.27 1.40 3.09
N LEU A 36 13.04 0.26 3.76
CA LEU A 36 12.51 -0.94 3.12
C LEU A 36 11.11 -0.70 2.53
N TYR A 37 10.19 -0.13 3.31
CA TYR A 37 8.84 0.19 2.82
C TYR A 37 8.88 1.15 1.63
N ARG A 38 9.78 2.13 1.67
CA ARG A 38 9.99 3.05 0.56
C ARG A 38 10.49 2.33 -0.69
N ALA A 39 11.49 1.46 -0.57
CA ALA A 39 12.03 0.72 -1.71
C ALA A 39 10.97 -0.19 -2.37
N ILE A 40 10.11 -0.81 -1.56
CA ILE A 40 8.98 -1.62 -2.05
C ILE A 40 8.01 -0.72 -2.83
N ALA A 41 7.59 0.41 -2.24
CA ALA A 41 6.67 1.33 -2.90
C ALA A 41 7.23 1.91 -4.22
N GLU A 42 8.53 2.25 -4.24
CA GLU A 42 9.20 2.73 -5.45
C GLU A 42 9.31 1.64 -6.53
N LEU A 43 9.58 0.38 -6.14
CA LEU A 43 9.62 -0.76 -7.07
C LEU A 43 8.24 -1.00 -7.71
N ASP A 44 7.18 -0.99 -6.90
CA ASP A 44 5.82 -1.16 -7.38
C ASP A 44 5.40 -0.03 -8.32
N GLN A 45 5.68 1.22 -7.99
CA GLN A 45 5.38 2.35 -8.88
C GLN A 45 6.16 2.28 -10.20
N LYS A 46 7.44 1.88 -10.14
CA LYS A 46 8.33 1.87 -11.30
C LYS A 46 8.04 0.74 -12.28
N TYR A 47 7.84 -0.48 -11.78
CA TYR A 47 7.69 -1.67 -12.64
C TYR A 47 6.24 -2.10 -12.81
N TYR A 48 5.36 -1.67 -11.92
CA TYR A 48 3.96 -2.06 -11.87
C TYR A 48 3.01 -0.87 -11.74
N PRO A 49 3.15 0.15 -12.62
CA PRO A 49 2.32 1.34 -12.55
C PRO A 49 0.83 0.98 -12.67
N GLU A 50 0.01 1.71 -11.92
CA GLU A 50 -1.45 1.60 -11.92
C GLU A 50 -2.06 0.25 -11.48
N ARG A 51 -1.26 -0.75 -11.08
CA ARG A 51 -1.77 -2.05 -10.63
C ARG A 51 -2.51 -2.00 -9.32
N LEU A 52 -2.15 -1.08 -8.40
CA LEU A 52 -2.93 -0.91 -7.19
C LEU A 52 -4.31 -0.32 -7.52
N GLY A 53 -5.36 -1.05 -7.17
CA GLY A 53 -6.76 -0.64 -7.31
C GLY A 53 -7.30 0.03 -6.05
N LYS A 54 -7.15 -0.62 -4.90
CA LYS A 54 -7.54 -0.10 -3.58
C LYS A 54 -6.55 -0.55 -2.52
N LEU A 55 -6.26 0.32 -1.56
CA LEU A 55 -5.51 0.00 -0.35
C LEU A 55 -6.39 0.28 0.86
N PHE A 56 -6.63 -0.76 1.65
CA PHE A 56 -7.29 -0.66 2.95
C PHE A 56 -6.22 -0.79 4.03
N VAL A 57 -6.12 0.21 4.88
CA VAL A 57 -5.34 0.11 6.12
C VAL A 57 -6.33 -0.10 7.25
N VAL A 58 -6.15 -1.17 8.02
CA VAL A 58 -7.04 -1.57 9.12
C VAL A 58 -6.25 -1.72 10.42
N ASN A 59 -6.92 -1.58 11.57
CA ASN A 59 -6.32 -1.69 12.90
C ASN A 59 -5.10 -0.76 13.12
N ALA A 60 -5.09 0.39 12.45
CA ALA A 60 -3.97 1.34 12.51
C ALA A 60 -3.88 1.99 13.90
N PRO A 61 -2.77 1.77 14.66
CA PRO A 61 -2.56 2.48 15.92
C PRO A 61 -2.36 3.97 15.64
N PHE A 62 -2.61 4.85 16.61
CA PHE A 62 -2.47 6.31 16.43
C PHE A 62 -1.10 6.73 15.86
N ILE A 63 -0.05 5.97 16.19
CA ILE A 63 1.30 6.19 15.67
C ILE A 63 1.41 6.01 14.15
N PHE A 64 0.57 5.16 13.55
CA PHE A 64 0.48 4.95 12.10
C PHE A 64 0.13 6.25 11.37
N VAL A 65 -0.66 7.15 11.97
CA VAL A 65 -1.00 8.44 11.35
C VAL A 65 0.26 9.25 11.01
N LYS A 66 1.30 9.20 11.86
CA LYS A 66 2.58 9.88 11.61
C LYS A 66 3.41 9.18 10.53
N ILE A 67 3.42 7.84 10.53
CA ILE A 67 4.08 7.02 9.49
C ILE A 67 3.46 7.30 8.15
N TRP A 68 2.14 7.27 8.11
CA TRP A 68 1.37 7.48 6.91
C TRP A 68 1.53 8.90 6.38
N ALA A 69 1.60 9.92 7.25
CA ALA A 69 1.94 11.27 6.83
C ALA A 69 3.32 11.37 6.13
N LEU A 70 4.29 10.57 6.57
CA LEU A 70 5.60 10.48 5.93
C LEU A 70 5.53 9.69 4.61
N ALA A 71 4.85 8.54 4.59
CA ALA A 71 4.67 7.70 3.42
C ALA A 71 3.91 8.42 2.28
N LYS A 72 2.93 9.28 2.62
CA LYS A 72 2.21 10.10 1.63
C LYS A 72 3.11 11.03 0.81
N LYS A 73 4.28 11.42 1.33
CA LYS A 73 5.25 12.22 0.57
C LYS A 73 5.99 11.41 -0.50
N TRP A 74 5.92 10.08 -0.44
CA TRP A 74 6.60 9.15 -1.34
C TRP A 74 5.65 8.41 -2.28
N LEU A 75 4.34 8.55 -2.07
CA LEU A 75 3.32 7.95 -2.91
C LEU A 75 2.86 8.95 -3.96
N ASP A 76 2.84 8.51 -5.23
CA ASP A 76 2.33 9.34 -6.31
C ASP A 76 0.87 9.77 -6.07
N PRO A 77 0.45 10.96 -6.55
CA PRO A 77 -0.90 11.49 -6.34
C PRO A 77 -2.02 10.54 -6.80
N GLY A 78 -1.76 9.72 -7.84
CA GLY A 78 -2.70 8.73 -8.35
C GLY A 78 -2.92 7.54 -7.41
N MET A 79 -1.94 7.21 -6.56
CA MET A 79 -2.07 6.19 -5.52
C MET A 79 -2.82 6.70 -4.29
N LEU A 80 -2.58 7.95 -3.90
CA LEU A 80 -3.25 8.57 -2.74
C LEU A 80 -4.78 8.62 -2.88
N LYS A 81 -5.30 8.78 -4.10
CA LYS A 81 -6.74 8.76 -4.38
C LYS A 81 -7.40 7.39 -4.20
N LYS A 82 -6.60 6.31 -4.10
CA LYS A 82 -7.07 4.92 -4.01
C LYS A 82 -6.99 4.34 -2.60
N SER A 83 -6.38 5.06 -1.67
CA SER A 83 -6.29 4.68 -0.26
C SER A 83 -7.59 4.99 0.47
N SER A 84 -8.16 4.01 1.18
CA SER A 84 -9.29 4.21 2.09
C SER A 84 -8.91 3.69 3.48
N TYR A 85 -9.18 4.47 4.52
CA TYR A 85 -8.91 4.08 5.91
C TYR A 85 -10.20 3.50 6.51
N LEU A 86 -10.09 2.33 7.15
CA LEU A 86 -11.17 1.68 7.87
C LEU A 86 -10.73 1.37 9.31
#